data_AF-A0A485CL19-F1
#
_entry.id   AF-A0A485CL19-F1
#
_cell.length_a   1.000
_cell.length_b   1.000
_cell.length_c   1.000
_cell.angle_alpha   90.00
_cell.angle_beta   90.00
_cell.angle_gamma   90.00
#
_symmetry.space_group_name_H-M   'P 1'
#
loop_
_entity.id
_entity.type
_entity.pdbx_description
1 polymer ?
#
loop_
_entity_poly.entity_id
_entity_poly.type
_entity_poly.pdbx_seq_one_letter_code
_entity_poly.pdbx_strand_id
1 'polypeptide(L)' 'MITTGEPESAYRRDANRYPMNDILRPFELTAGMCRMHWMSPIIVYWARRQSPADLKNHARAYRDWLANPIAAGGINGGR' A
#
# COMPACT_ATOMS: atom_id res chain seq x y z
N MET A 1 4.11 1.09 -4.73
CA MET A 1 3.99 -0.33 -4.35
C MET A 1 4.94 -0.61 -3.20
N ILE A 2 4.52 -1.40 -2.22
CA ILE A 2 5.33 -1.76 -1.05
C ILE A 2 5.33 -3.28 -0.91
N THR A 3 6.45 -3.86 -0.50
CA THR A 3 6.56 -5.29 -0.18
C THR A 3 7.03 -5.45 1.26
N THR A 4 6.56 -6.50 1.93
CA THR A 4 6.95 -6.78 3.32
C THR A 4 7.57 -8.16 3.47
N GLY A 5 8.41 -8.30 4.51
CA GLY A 5 8.96 -9.59 4.93
C GLY A 5 8.01 -10.41 5.79
N GLU A 6 7.03 -9.78 6.43
CA GLU A 6 6.07 -10.40 7.35
C GLU A 6 4.66 -10.45 6.77
N PRO A 7 3.80 -11.38 7.20
CA PRO A 7 2.40 -11.43 6.77
C PRO A 7 1.60 -10.19 7.24
N GLU A 8 0.44 -9.97 6.64
CA GLU A 8 -0.46 -8.85 7.00
C GLU A 8 -0.82 -8.84 8.49
N SER A 9 -0.92 -10.01 9.11
CA SER A 9 -1.20 -10.15 10.55
C SER A 9 -0.13 -9.52 11.46
N ALA A 10 1.09 -9.28 10.95
CA ALA A 10 2.14 -8.54 11.66
C ALA A 10 1.92 -7.01 11.65
N TYR A 11 0.94 -6.52 10.90
CA TYR A 11 0.58 -5.12 10.80
C TYR A 11 -0.86 -4.90 11.26
N ARG A 12 -1.21 -5.52 12.39
CA ARG A 12 -2.49 -5.30 13.08
C ARG A 12 -2.21 -4.52 14.36
N ARG A 13 -3.22 -3.78 14.83
CA ARG A 13 -3.12 -3.06 16.10
C ARG A 13 -3.03 -4.07 17.25
N ASP A 14 -1.89 -4.11 17.92
CA ASP A 14 -1.68 -4.80 19.20
C ASP A 14 -0.73 -3.97 20.09
N ALA A 15 -0.30 -4.50 21.24
CA ALA A 15 0.54 -3.77 22.18
C ALA A 15 1.90 -3.34 21.60
N ASN A 16 2.43 -4.05 20.59
CA ASN A 16 3.76 -3.84 20.03
C ASN A 16 3.77 -3.65 18.50
N ARG A 17 2.60 -3.64 17.84
CA ARG A 17 2.46 -3.58 16.39
C ARG A 17 1.49 -2.49 15.96
N TYR A 18 1.86 -1.87 14.84
CA TYR A 18 1.11 -0.80 14.23
C TYR A 18 0.44 -1.28 12.95
N PRO A 19 -0.78 -0.80 12.66
CA PRO A 19 -1.38 -1.04 11.37
C PRO A 19 -0.58 -0.37 10.25
N MET A 20 -0.63 -0.94 9.04
CA MET A 20 0.22 -0.48 7.93
C MET A 20 -0.03 1.00 7.59
N ASN A 21 -1.27 1.49 7.70
CA ASN A 21 -1.58 2.90 7.51
C ASN A 21 -0.83 3.83 8.48
N ASP A 22 -0.66 3.44 9.74
CA ASP A 22 0.10 4.23 10.73
C ASP A 22 1.59 4.25 10.35
N ILE A 23 2.14 3.13 9.90
CA ILE A 23 3.54 3.02 9.42
C ILE A 23 3.77 3.91 8.19
N LEU A 24 2.75 4.05 7.33
CA LEU A 24 2.85 4.81 6.08
C LEU A 24 2.54 6.30 6.24
N ARG A 25 2.11 6.74 7.43
CA ARG A 25 1.79 8.13 7.71
C ARG A 25 2.91 9.13 7.37
N PRO A 26 4.21 8.85 7.60
CA PRO A 26 5.28 9.77 7.17
C PRO A 26 5.31 10.01 5.65
N PHE A 27 4.95 9.01 4.84
CA PHE A 27 4.88 9.15 3.38
C PHE A 27 3.65 9.95 2.94
N GLU A 28 2.50 9.71 3.57
CA GLU A 28 1.28 10.50 3.39
C GLU A 28 1.52 11.99 3.70
N LEU A 29 2.19 12.28 4.81
CA LEU A 29 2.56 13.65 5.19
C LEU A 29 3.52 14.29 4.19
N THR A 30 4.53 13.55 3.73
CA THR A 30 5.47 14.03 2.70
C THR A 30 4.76 14.35 1.39
N ALA A 31 3.78 13.51 0.99
CA ALA A 31 2.95 13.79 -0.18
C ALA A 31 2.19 15.12 -0.02
N GLY A 32 1.57 15.35 1.14
CA GLY A 32 0.89 16.61 1.47
C GLY A 32 1.82 17.83 1.42
N MET A 33 3.01 17.74 2.03
CA MET A 33 4.00 18.82 2.04
C MET A 33 4.49 19.18 0.63
N CYS A 34 4.60 18.19 -0.25
CA CYS A 34 4.98 18.36 -1.64
C CYS A 34 3.79 18.66 -2.58
N ARG A 35 2.59 18.88 -2.04
CA ARG A 35 1.34 19.11 -2.82
C ARG A 35 1.03 17.97 -3.82
N MET A 36 1.45 16.76 -3.49
CA MET A 36 1.11 15.55 -4.24
C MET A 36 -0.20 14.95 -3.72
N HIS A 37 -0.94 14.30 -4.59
CA HIS A 37 -2.08 13.49 -4.17
C HIS A 37 -1.58 12.17 -3.58
N TRP A 38 -1.90 11.91 -2.30
CA TRP A 38 -1.57 10.63 -1.68
C TRP A 38 -2.43 9.52 -2.27
N MET A 39 -1.78 8.50 -2.84
CA MET A 39 -2.43 7.30 -3.33
C MET A 39 -2.10 6.15 -2.40
N SER A 40 -3.14 5.48 -1.87
CA SER A 40 -2.95 4.27 -1.08
C SER A 40 -2.14 3.24 -1.90
N PRO A 41 -1.00 2.75 -1.38
CA PRO A 41 -0.15 1.87 -2.15
C PRO A 41 -0.74 0.46 -2.23
N ILE A 42 -0.51 -0.22 -3.35
CA ILE A 42 -0.61 -1.68 -3.41
C ILE A 42 0.51 -2.26 -2.52
N ILE A 43 0.13 -3.13 -1.58
CA ILE A 43 1.02 -3.79 -0.64
C ILE A 43 1.02 -5.29 -0.91
N VAL A 44 2.21 -5.88 -1.05
CA VAL A 44 2.39 -7.34 -1.14
C VAL A 44 2.98 -7.82 0.18
N TYR A 45 2.12 -8.43 0.99
CA TYR A 45 2.56 -8.98 2.26
C TYR A 45 3.35 -10.28 2.08
N TRP A 46 4.33 -10.50 2.94
CA TRP A 46 5.14 -11.72 2.96
C TRP A 46 5.75 -12.08 1.59
N ALA A 47 6.26 -11.07 0.87
CA ALA A 47 6.52 -11.16 -0.57
C ALA A 47 7.42 -12.34 -0.98
N ARG A 48 8.43 -12.68 -0.16
CA ARG A 48 9.33 -13.82 -0.42
C ARG A 48 8.67 -15.20 -0.33
N ARG A 49 7.51 -15.31 0.33
CA ARG A 49 6.78 -16.58 0.51
C ARG A 49 5.55 -16.70 -0.38
N GLN A 50 5.28 -15.72 -1.24
CA GLN A 50 4.18 -15.77 -2.18
C GLN A 50 4.39 -16.88 -3.22
N SER A 51 3.31 -17.56 -3.61
CA SER A 51 3.39 -18.52 -4.70
C SER A 51 3.63 -17.80 -6.04
N PRO A 52 4.18 -18.49 -7.06
CA PRO A 52 4.29 -17.90 -8.40
C PRO A 52 2.95 -17.45 -9.00
N ALA A 53 1.85 -18.13 -8.65
CA ALA A 53 0.51 -17.75 -9.10
C ALA A 53 0.04 -16.46 -8.43
N ASP A 54 0.25 -16.32 -7.12
CA ASP A 54 -0.10 -15.12 -6.37
C ASP A 54 0.74 -13.93 -6.81
N LEU A 55 2.05 -14.10 -7.04
CA LEU A 55 2.89 -13.04 -7.59
C LEU A 55 2.40 -12.58 -8.97
N LYS A 56 1.95 -13.48 -9.84
CA LYS A 56 1.34 -13.12 -11.12
C LYS A 56 0.04 -12.33 -10.94
N ASN A 57 -0.77 -12.66 -9.93
CA ASN A 57 -1.98 -11.90 -9.59
C ASN A 57 -1.64 -10.48 -9.12
N HIS A 58 -0.67 -10.33 -8.21
CA HIS A 58 -0.19 -9.02 -7.76
C HIS A 58 0.39 -8.19 -8.90
N ALA A 59 1.15 -8.80 -9.82
CA ALA A 59 1.69 -8.13 -11.00
C ALA A 59 0.59 -7.62 -11.94
N ARG A 60 -0.48 -8.41 -12.15
CA ARG A 60 -1.65 -7.98 -12.91
C ARG A 60 -2.37 -6.82 -12.24
N ALA A 61 -2.65 -6.92 -10.94
CA ALA A 61 -3.29 -5.85 -10.19
C ALA A 61 -2.48 -4.54 -10.25
N TYR A 62 -1.15 -4.64 -10.14
CA TYR A 62 -0.26 -3.48 -10.27
C TYR A 62 -0.27 -2.88 -11.68
N ARG A 63 -0.26 -3.72 -12.73
CA ARG A 63 -0.40 -3.25 -14.12
C ARG A 63 -1.74 -2.53 -14.33
N ASP A 64 -2.83 -3.08 -13.82
CA ASP A 64 -4.16 -2.51 -14.00
C ASP A 64 -4.28 -1.17 -13.23
N TRP A 65 -3.65 -1.06 -12.06
CA TRP A 65 -3.52 0.20 -11.33
C TRP A 65 -2.69 1.23 -12.12
N LEU A 66 -1.58 0.84 -12.74
CA LEU A 66 -0.78 1.75 -13.58
C LEU A 66 -1.56 2.26 -14.80
N ALA A 67 -2.51 1.48 -15.32
CA ALA A 67 -3.35 1.89 -16.43
C ALA A 67 -4.41 2.94 -16.04
N ASN A 68 -4.81 2.99 -14.75
CA ASN A 68 -5.75 3.99 -14.24
C ASN A 68 -5.49 4.35 -12.76
N PRO A 69 -4.41 5.07 -12.46
CA PRO A 69 -3.97 5.30 -11.08
C PRO A 69 -4.86 6.29 -10.32
N ILE A 70 -5.54 7.20 -11.03
CA ILE A 70 -6.35 8.26 -10.42
C ILE A 70 -7.72 7.72 -9.96
N ALA A 71 -8.37 6.88 -10.76
CA ALA A 71 -9.67 6.30 -10.39
C ALA A 71 -9.55 5.30 -9.22
N ALA A 72 -8.39 4.66 -9.07
CA ALA A 72 -8.16 3.66 -8.03
C ALA A 72 -7.80 4.25 -6.65
N GLY A 73 -7.56 5.57 -6.53
CA GLY A 73 -6.90 6.10 -5.34
C GLY A 73 -7.16 7.56 -4.93
N GLY A 74 -8.22 8.22 -5.39
CA GLY A 74 -8.40 9.64 -5.02
C GLY A 74 -9.80 10.21 -5.11
N ILE A 75 -10.63 9.93 -4.10
CA ILE A 75 -11.76 10.81 -3.76
C ILE A 75 -11.57 11.40 -2.37
N ASN A 76 -11.26 12.71 -2.35
CA ASN A 76 -11.51 13.72 -1.32
C ASN A 76 -11.04 13.47 0.13
N GLY A 77 -9.86 14.00 0.47
CA GLY A 77 -9.46 14.36 1.84
C GLY A 77 -9.51 15.87 2.13
N GLY A 78 -10.28 16.63 1.34
CA GLY A 78 -10.46 18.07 1.52
C GLY A 78 -11.75 18.40 2.27
N ARG A 79 -11.72 18.33 3.60
CA ARG A 79 -12.38 19.27 4.51
C ARG A 79 -11.81 19.14 5.91
#